data_AF-A0AAE0SMY4-F1
#
_entry.id   AF-A0AAE0SMY4-F1
#
_cell.length_a   1.000
_cell.length_b   1.000
_cell.length_c   1.000
_cell.angle_alpha   90.00
_cell.angle_beta   90.00
_cell.angle_gamma   90.00
#
_symmetry.space_group_name_H-M   'P 1'
#
loop_
_entity.id
_entity.type
_entity.pdbx_description
1 polymer ?
#
loop_
_entity_poly.entity_id
_entity_poly.type
_entity_poly.pdbx_seq_one_letter_code
_entity_poly.pdbx_strand_id
1 'polypeptide(L)'
;MVEALGHLLLSSAILMLFSVPTDSAAAKSNQTKDQILFDKTVETLKKTLHFFNREYRNVNLDAIIGTRIVEGQLTVLLQRITKNPHHWPVDDYLLRDLSGLRDLAKDISDKAISFVEASDIAYYKKIGALLAPGFWELDYPSRDFTGIETYWPYQPGETLREEDSDNCLAEFFGTG
;
A
#
# COMPACT_ATOMS: atom_id res chain seq x y z
N MET A 1 -79.56 -29.03 5.20
CA MET A 1 -79.62 -29.66 6.53
C MET A 1 -78.22 -29.57 7.11
N VAL A 2 -78.06 -28.64 8.06
CA VAL A 2 -77.01 -28.52 9.08
C VAL A 2 -75.58 -28.16 8.63
N GLU A 3 -75.27 -26.87 8.77
CA GLU A 3 -73.97 -26.33 9.17
C GLU A 3 -73.57 -26.84 10.58
N ALA A 4 -72.27 -27.04 10.85
CA ALA A 4 -71.56 -26.49 12.03
C ALA A 4 -70.22 -27.21 12.36
N LEU A 5 -69.16 -26.38 12.47
CA LEU A 5 -68.12 -26.28 13.52
C LEU A 5 -67.42 -27.57 14.04
N GLY A 6 -66.11 -27.62 14.29
CA GLY A 6 -65.06 -26.59 14.30
C GLY A 6 -63.77 -27.08 15.00
N HIS A 7 -62.74 -26.22 14.96
CA HIS A 7 -61.52 -26.16 15.80
C HIS A 7 -60.40 -27.21 15.58
N LEU A 8 -59.09 -26.95 15.70
CA LEU A 8 -58.14 -25.81 15.67
C LEU A 8 -56.73 -26.43 15.97
N LEU A 9 -55.63 -25.73 15.62
CA LEU A 9 -54.21 -25.97 16.01
C LEU A 9 -53.42 -26.99 15.14
N LEU A 10 -52.18 -26.81 14.65
CA LEU A 10 -51.07 -25.84 14.80
C LEU A 10 -50.23 -25.95 13.49
N SER A 11 -50.02 -24.87 12.72
CA SER A 11 -48.79 -24.06 12.66
C SER A 11 -47.45 -24.80 12.43
N SER A 12 -46.78 -24.39 11.35
CA SER A 12 -45.32 -24.34 11.11
C SER A 12 -44.56 -25.64 10.83
N ALA A 13 -44.26 -25.86 9.55
CA ALA A 13 -42.91 -26.24 9.08
C ALA A 13 -42.81 -26.03 7.56
N ILE A 14 -42.92 -24.78 7.13
CA ILE A 14 -42.50 -24.36 5.78
C ILE A 14 -40.98 -24.24 5.79
N LEU A 15 -40.36 -24.90 4.81
CA LEU A 15 -39.02 -24.70 4.25
C LEU A 15 -37.97 -24.09 5.18
N MET A 16 -36.98 -24.88 5.61
CA MET A 16 -35.58 -24.44 5.76
C MET A 16 -34.67 -25.63 6.10
N LEU A 17 -34.36 -26.48 5.11
CA LEU A 17 -33.21 -27.39 5.19
C LEU A 17 -32.61 -27.62 3.79
N PHE A 18 -32.20 -26.53 3.16
CA PHE A 18 -31.06 -26.56 2.24
C PHE A 18 -30.11 -25.44 2.66
N SER A 19 -29.47 -25.64 3.82
CA SER A 19 -28.31 -24.88 4.22
C SER A 19 -27.16 -25.28 3.30
N VAL A 20 -27.06 -24.64 2.14
CA VAL A 20 -25.78 -24.55 1.43
C VAL A 20 -24.83 -23.83 2.39
N PRO A 21 -23.71 -24.43 2.81
CA PRO A 21 -22.72 -23.70 3.57
C PRO A 21 -22.16 -22.62 2.64
N THR A 22 -22.64 -21.39 2.81
CA THR A 22 -22.08 -20.21 2.16
C THR A 22 -20.67 -19.98 2.67
N ASP A 23 -19.74 -19.69 1.75
CA ASP A 23 -18.31 -19.30 1.87
C ASP A 23 -17.98 -18.13 2.84
N SER A 24 -18.84 -17.85 3.81
CA SER A 24 -18.75 -16.69 4.70
C SER A 24 -17.61 -16.77 5.71
N ALA A 25 -17.14 -17.98 6.06
CA ALA A 25 -16.04 -18.16 7.00
C ALA A 25 -14.66 -17.86 6.37
N ALA A 26 -14.44 -18.28 5.12
CA ALA A 26 -13.19 -18.02 4.39
C ALA A 26 -13.04 -16.54 4.05
N ALA A 27 -14.11 -15.89 3.58
CA ALA A 27 -14.11 -14.45 3.29
C ALA A 27 -13.83 -13.58 4.52
N LYS A 28 -14.44 -13.90 5.69
CA LYS A 28 -14.17 -13.20 6.96
C LYS A 28 -12.75 -13.44 7.48
N SER A 29 -12.22 -14.64 7.30
CA SER A 29 -10.84 -14.98 7.70
C SER A 29 -9.82 -14.18 6.88
N ASN A 30 -10.04 -14.05 5.57
CA ASN A 30 -9.16 -13.28 4.68
C ASN A 30 -9.23 -11.78 4.98
N GLN A 31 -10.42 -11.22 5.15
CA GLN A 31 -10.61 -9.80 5.51
C GLN A 31 -9.88 -9.44 6.81
N THR A 32 -9.88 -10.34 7.80
CA THR A 32 -9.17 -10.11 9.07
C THR A 32 -7.65 -10.14 8.90
N LYS A 33 -7.13 -11.01 8.02
CA LYS A 33 -5.70 -11.08 7.72
C LYS A 33 -5.23 -9.84 6.97
N ASP A 34 -5.99 -9.39 5.98
CA ASP A 34 -5.66 -8.21 5.17
C ASP A 34 -5.61 -6.96 6.04
N GLN A 35 -6.57 -6.80 6.96
CA GLN A 35 -6.54 -5.71 7.94
C GLN A 35 -5.29 -5.76 8.83
N ILE A 36 -4.94 -6.94 9.36
CA ILE A 36 -3.74 -7.10 10.19
C ILE A 36 -2.46 -6.76 9.42
N LEU A 37 -2.38 -7.18 8.15
CA LEU A 37 -1.23 -6.87 7.29
C LEU A 37 -1.16 -5.38 6.97
N PHE A 38 -2.30 -4.74 6.71
CA PHE A 38 -2.39 -3.30 6.52
C PHE A 38 -1.92 -2.54 7.75
N ASP A 39 -2.46 -2.86 8.93
CA ASP A 39 -2.11 -2.19 10.19
C ASP A 39 -0.60 -2.31 10.49
N LYS A 40 -0.05 -3.52 10.31
CA LYS A 40 1.39 -3.76 10.47
C LYS A 40 2.22 -2.97 9.46
N THR A 41 1.76 -2.83 8.23
CA THR A 41 2.44 -2.07 7.18
C THR A 41 2.50 -0.59 7.55
N VAL A 42 1.37 0.00 7.96
CA VAL A 42 1.31 1.39 8.41
C VAL A 42 2.19 1.62 9.65
N GLU A 43 2.14 0.72 10.64
CA GLU A 43 2.96 0.83 11.84
C GLU A 43 4.46 0.73 11.53
N THR A 44 4.84 -0.17 10.63
CA THR A 44 6.23 -0.36 10.20
C THR A 44 6.72 0.86 9.46
N LEU A 45 5.92 1.40 8.53
CA LEU A 45 6.22 2.63 7.81
C LEU A 45 6.46 3.80 8.79
N LYS A 46 5.60 3.95 9.80
CA LYS A 46 5.76 4.96 10.86
C LYS A 46 7.09 4.82 11.59
N LYS A 47 7.45 3.61 12.01
CA LYS A 47 8.73 3.35 12.71
C LYS A 47 9.94 3.64 11.82
N THR A 48 9.89 3.23 10.55
CA THR A 48 10.95 3.47 9.56
C THR A 48 11.14 4.96 9.32
N LEU A 49 10.07 5.71 9.06
CA LEU A 49 10.17 7.16 8.85
C LEU A 49 10.67 7.88 10.10
N HIS A 50 10.26 7.48 11.30
CA HIS A 50 10.82 8.06 12.52
C HIS A 50 12.31 7.76 12.71
N PHE A 51 12.78 6.58 12.28
CA PHE A 51 14.21 6.27 12.26
C PHE A 51 14.95 7.16 11.27
N PHE A 52 14.48 7.27 10.02
CA PHE A 52 15.09 8.14 9.01
C PHE A 52 15.05 9.62 9.41
N ASN A 53 14.02 10.09 10.09
CA ASN A 53 13.98 11.46 10.59
C ASN A 53 15.01 11.74 11.69
N ARG A 54 15.42 10.73 12.47
CA ARG A 54 16.53 10.89 13.41
C ARG A 54 17.88 10.82 12.71
N GLU A 55 17.98 9.96 11.70
CA GLU A 55 19.22 9.65 10.99
C GLU A 55 19.39 10.37 9.65
N TYR A 56 18.61 11.42 9.36
CA TYR A 56 18.54 12.04 8.01
C TYR A 56 19.88 12.55 7.44
N ARG A 57 20.90 12.71 8.29
CA ARG A 57 22.27 13.09 7.88
C ARG A 57 23.16 11.90 7.51
N ASN A 58 22.75 10.70 7.91
CA ASN A 58 23.51 9.44 7.82
C ASN A 58 22.85 8.42 6.88
N VAL A 59 21.63 8.68 6.43
CA VAL A 59 20.93 7.83 5.46
C VAL A 59 21.57 7.93 4.07
N ASN A 60 21.52 6.83 3.32
CA ASN A 60 21.99 6.80 1.94
C ASN A 60 20.91 7.30 0.96
N LEU A 61 21.25 7.35 -0.32
CA LEU A 61 20.35 7.83 -1.37
C LEU A 61 19.09 6.96 -1.50
N ASP A 62 19.19 5.64 -1.38
CA ASP A 62 18.04 4.71 -1.50
C ASP A 62 16.99 4.98 -0.44
N ALA A 63 17.42 5.27 0.79
CA ALA A 63 16.51 5.65 1.85
C ALA A 63 15.71 6.92 1.48
N ILE A 64 16.35 7.88 0.80
CA ILE A 64 15.70 9.13 0.37
C ILE A 64 14.80 8.91 -0.85
N ILE A 65 15.20 8.04 -1.78
CA ILE A 65 14.32 7.58 -2.86
C ILE A 65 13.07 6.93 -2.24
N GLY A 66 13.26 6.05 -1.24
CA GLY A 66 12.18 5.40 -0.51
C GLY A 66 11.24 6.39 0.16
N THR A 67 11.75 7.44 0.82
CA THR A 67 10.88 8.47 1.42
C THR A 67 10.16 9.32 0.38
N ARG A 68 10.77 9.58 -0.78
CA ARG A 68 10.08 10.25 -1.90
C ARG A 68 8.98 9.39 -2.52
N ILE A 69 9.17 8.07 -2.62
CA ILE A 69 8.11 7.14 -3.03
C ILE A 69 6.95 7.20 -2.04
N VAL A 70 7.22 7.16 -0.73
CA VAL A 70 6.18 7.24 0.30
C VAL A 70 5.41 8.56 0.22
N GLU A 71 6.10 9.70 0.10
CA GLU A 71 5.48 11.01 -0.10
C GLU A 71 4.54 11.00 -1.33
N GLY A 72 5.05 10.57 -2.50
CA GLY A 72 4.30 10.59 -3.74
C GLY A 72 3.09 9.66 -3.73
N GLN A 73 3.27 8.42 -3.29
CA GLN A 73 2.20 7.42 -3.28
C GLN A 73 1.11 7.73 -2.24
N LEU A 74 1.47 8.24 -1.06
CA LEU A 74 0.47 8.69 -0.09
C LEU A 74 -0.25 9.96 -0.56
N THR A 75 0.42 10.84 -1.32
CA THR A 75 -0.23 11.99 -1.94
C THR A 75 -1.33 11.55 -2.90
N VAL A 76 -1.03 10.63 -3.82
CA VAL A 76 -2.00 10.06 -4.76
C VAL A 76 -3.15 9.36 -4.02
N LEU A 77 -2.83 8.53 -3.02
CA LEU A 77 -3.84 7.83 -2.23
C LEU A 77 -4.81 8.80 -1.54
N LEU A 78 -4.29 9.81 -0.87
CA LEU A 78 -5.10 10.82 -0.16
C LEU A 78 -5.95 11.65 -1.12
N GLN A 79 -5.43 11.97 -2.31
CA GLN A 79 -6.20 12.64 -3.37
C GLN A 79 -7.36 11.76 -3.86
N ARG A 80 -7.14 10.45 -4.07
CA ARG A 80 -8.18 9.50 -4.47
C ARG A 80 -9.29 9.37 -3.43
N ILE A 81 -8.92 9.24 -2.15
CA ILE A 81 -9.87 9.20 -1.02
C ILE A 81 -10.69 10.48 -0.98
N THR A 82 -10.03 11.64 -1.08
CA THR A 82 -10.71 12.95 -1.04
C THR A 82 -11.68 13.15 -2.21
N LYS A 83 -11.29 12.70 -3.41
CA LYS A 83 -12.12 12.81 -4.63
C LYS A 83 -13.33 11.88 -4.60
N ASN A 84 -13.25 10.73 -3.92
CA ASN A 84 -14.32 9.74 -3.89
C ASN A 84 -14.45 9.05 -2.52
N PRO A 85 -14.89 9.78 -1.47
CA PRO A 85 -14.87 9.30 -0.09
C PRO A 85 -15.80 8.11 0.14
N HIS A 86 -16.86 7.96 -0.66
CA HIS A 86 -17.78 6.82 -0.57
C HIS A 86 -17.17 5.52 -1.12
N HIS A 87 -16.17 5.61 -2.01
CA HIS A 87 -15.50 4.45 -2.57
C HIS A 87 -14.42 3.89 -1.63
N TRP A 88 -13.85 4.75 -0.79
CA TRP A 88 -12.78 4.41 0.16
C TRP A 88 -13.23 4.77 1.58
N PRO A 89 -14.00 3.91 2.25
CA PRO A 89 -14.45 4.16 3.61
C PRO A 89 -13.27 4.03 4.58
N VAL A 90 -12.55 5.15 4.77
CA VAL A 90 -11.41 5.30 5.67
C VAL A 90 -11.83 6.21 6.80
N ASP A 91 -11.58 5.82 8.05
CA ASP A 91 -11.89 6.67 9.19
C ASP A 91 -10.95 7.87 9.31
N ASP A 92 -11.40 8.92 10.02
CA ASP A 92 -10.64 10.16 10.19
C ASP A 92 -9.29 9.96 10.90
N TYR A 93 -9.17 8.94 11.75
CA TYR A 93 -7.93 8.66 12.46
C TYR A 93 -6.87 8.11 11.49
N LEU A 94 -7.24 7.11 10.70
CA LEU A 94 -6.36 6.55 9.67
C LEU A 94 -6.00 7.61 8.61
N LEU A 95 -6.96 8.46 8.21
CA LEU A 95 -6.68 9.54 7.27
C LEU A 95 -5.63 10.53 7.80
N ARG A 96 -5.72 10.89 9.09
CA ARG A 96 -4.71 11.74 9.75
C ARG A 96 -3.35 11.05 9.84
N ASP A 97 -3.32 9.77 10.17
CA ASP A 97 -2.08 9.00 10.24
C ASP A 97 -1.39 8.94 8.87
N LEU A 98 -2.13 8.63 7.80
CA LEU A 98 -1.59 8.61 6.43
C LEU A 98 -1.11 9.99 5.97
N SER A 99 -1.85 11.06 6.27
CA SER A 99 -1.41 12.43 6.00
C SER A 99 -0.13 12.78 6.75
N GLY A 100 -0.03 12.41 8.02
CA GLY A 100 1.16 12.66 8.84
C GLY A 100 2.39 11.89 8.33
N LEU A 101 2.21 10.66 7.84
CA LEU A 101 3.28 9.87 7.23
C LEU A 101 3.77 10.48 5.91
N ARG A 102 2.86 10.96 5.06
CA ARG A 102 3.21 11.72 3.84
C ARG A 102 4.08 12.93 4.18
N ASP A 103 3.62 13.74 5.12
CA ASP A 103 4.30 14.99 5.50
C ASP A 103 5.66 14.73 6.15
N LEU A 104 5.77 13.68 6.97
CA LEU A 104 7.03 13.27 7.56
C LEU A 104 8.02 12.76 6.48
N ALA A 105 7.56 11.95 5.53
CA ALA A 105 8.39 11.46 4.44
C ALA A 105 8.93 12.60 3.56
N LYS A 106 8.07 13.59 3.27
CA LYS A 106 8.45 14.83 2.60
C LYS A 106 9.57 15.56 3.35
N ASP A 107 9.34 15.84 4.63
CA ASP A 107 10.26 16.61 5.47
C ASP A 107 11.64 15.93 5.61
N ILE A 108 11.66 14.59 5.76
CA ILE A 108 12.90 13.81 5.76
C ILE A 108 13.66 14.00 4.45
N SER A 109 12.96 13.82 3.33
CA SER A 109 13.57 13.91 2.00
C SER A 109 14.13 15.32 1.76
N ASP A 110 13.34 16.36 2.05
CA ASP A 110 13.74 17.76 1.88
C ASP A 110 14.98 18.11 2.73
N LYS A 111 15.10 17.56 3.94
CA LYS A 111 16.26 17.77 4.82
C LYS A 111 17.50 16.98 4.39
N ALA A 112 17.31 15.75 3.91
CA ALA A 112 18.41 14.83 3.67
C ALA A 112 19.13 15.05 2.33
N ILE A 113 18.44 15.60 1.32
CA ILE A 113 19.00 15.77 -0.04
C ILE A 113 20.36 16.45 -0.04
N SER A 114 20.54 17.54 0.70
CA SER A 114 21.83 18.25 0.74
C SER A 114 22.96 17.43 1.36
N PHE A 115 22.63 16.50 2.28
CA PHE A 115 23.63 15.63 2.91
C PHE A 115 24.03 14.49 1.97
N VAL A 116 23.06 13.92 1.27
CA VAL A 116 23.29 12.83 0.31
C VAL A 116 24.03 13.33 -0.93
N GLU A 117 23.68 14.51 -1.45
CA GLU A 117 24.41 15.13 -2.55
C GLU A 117 25.89 15.36 -2.17
N ALA A 118 26.15 15.79 -0.94
CA ALA A 118 27.51 16.04 -0.47
C ALA A 118 28.30 14.75 -0.18
N SER A 119 27.62 13.66 0.22
CA SER A 119 28.29 12.40 0.56
C SER A 119 28.66 11.57 -0.68
N ASP A 120 27.83 11.59 -1.73
CA ASP A 120 28.11 10.88 -2.97
C ASP A 120 27.61 11.65 -4.22
N ILE A 121 28.42 12.62 -4.63
CA ILE A 121 28.13 13.48 -5.79
C ILE A 121 27.99 12.66 -7.09
N ALA A 122 28.78 11.61 -7.25
CA ALA A 122 28.78 10.82 -8.49
C ALA A 122 27.48 10.02 -8.61
N TYR A 123 27.04 9.41 -7.51
CA TYR A 123 25.79 8.67 -7.46
C TYR A 123 24.58 9.60 -7.58
N TYR A 124 24.58 10.73 -6.86
CA TYR A 124 23.51 11.73 -6.96
C TYR A 124 23.32 12.28 -8.38
N LYS A 125 24.39 12.45 -9.16
CA LYS A 125 24.27 12.89 -10.56
C LYS A 125 23.53 11.91 -11.45
N LYS A 126 23.57 10.61 -11.16
CA LYS A 126 22.92 9.58 -11.98
C LYS A 126 21.42 9.49 -11.71
N ILE A 127 21.03 9.49 -10.44
CA ILE A 127 19.66 9.17 -10.04
C ILE A 127 18.98 10.25 -9.17
N GLY A 128 19.65 11.37 -8.91
CA GLY A 128 19.13 12.47 -8.09
C GLY A 128 17.90 13.15 -8.69
N ALA A 129 17.69 13.05 -10.02
CA ALA A 129 16.47 13.51 -10.67
C ALA A 129 15.21 12.80 -10.13
N LEU A 130 15.35 11.54 -9.67
CA LEU A 130 14.26 10.77 -9.05
C LEU A 130 13.84 11.35 -7.69
N LEU A 131 14.62 12.26 -7.10
CA LEU A 131 14.29 12.90 -5.83
C LEU A 131 13.44 14.17 -6.00
N ALA A 132 13.16 14.57 -7.24
CA ALA A 132 12.36 15.75 -7.51
C ALA A 132 10.97 15.64 -6.87
N PRO A 133 10.46 16.70 -6.21
CA PRO A 133 9.10 16.71 -5.68
C PRO A 133 8.08 16.35 -6.76
N GLY A 134 7.12 15.48 -6.41
CA GLY A 134 6.05 15.05 -7.32
C GLY A 134 6.45 13.97 -8.34
N PHE A 135 7.74 13.65 -8.50
CA PHE A 135 8.18 12.62 -9.45
C PHE A 135 7.48 11.26 -9.22
N TRP A 136 7.29 10.90 -7.95
CA TRP A 136 6.69 9.63 -7.54
C TRP A 136 5.17 9.69 -7.32
N GLU A 137 4.49 10.76 -7.74
CA GLU A 137 3.02 10.85 -7.73
C GLU A 137 2.40 10.06 -8.91
N LEU A 138 2.70 8.76 -8.93
CA LEU A 138 2.30 7.86 -10.01
C LEU A 138 0.85 7.36 -9.80
N ASP A 139 -0.10 7.95 -10.51
CA ASP A 139 -1.54 7.64 -10.40
C ASP A 139 -1.99 6.54 -11.38
N TYR A 140 -1.50 5.31 -11.20
CA TYR A 140 -1.89 4.15 -12.02
C TYR A 140 -3.02 3.33 -11.38
N PRO A 141 -3.93 2.72 -12.15
CA PRO A 141 -4.94 1.81 -11.61
C PRO A 141 -4.30 0.65 -10.85
N SER A 142 -4.87 0.31 -9.69
CA SER A 142 -4.46 -0.89 -8.93
C SER A 142 -4.68 -2.14 -9.79
N ARG A 143 -3.78 -3.12 -9.67
CA ARG A 143 -3.87 -4.41 -10.34
C ARG A 143 -4.00 -5.49 -9.29
N ASP A 144 -5.02 -6.32 -9.41
CA ASP A 144 -5.16 -7.51 -8.59
C ASP A 144 -4.27 -8.62 -9.14
N PHE A 145 -3.56 -9.30 -8.24
CA PHE A 145 -2.83 -10.52 -8.60
C PHE A 145 -3.83 -11.68 -8.65
N THR A 146 -3.92 -12.29 -9.82
CA THR A 146 -4.80 -13.40 -10.15
C THR A 146 -4.18 -14.78 -9.86
N GLY A 147 -2.88 -14.82 -9.54
CA GLY A 147 -2.13 -16.04 -9.22
C GLY A 147 -1.64 -16.81 -10.45
N ILE A 148 -1.94 -16.33 -11.67
CA ILE A 148 -1.47 -16.88 -12.95
C ILE A 148 -0.30 -16.07 -13.53
N GLU A 149 0.25 -15.13 -12.76
CA GLU A 149 1.40 -14.34 -13.19
C GLU A 149 2.61 -15.24 -13.44
N THR A 150 3.28 -15.03 -14.58
CA THR A 150 4.54 -15.72 -14.87
C THR A 150 5.64 -15.07 -14.05
N TYR A 151 6.08 -15.74 -13.00
CA TYR A 151 7.25 -15.33 -12.24
C TYR A 151 8.52 -15.66 -13.02
N TRP A 152 9.52 -14.78 -12.97
CA TRP A 152 10.86 -15.11 -13.43
C TRP A 152 11.42 -16.22 -12.52
N PRO A 153 11.64 -17.45 -13.02
CA PRO A 153 12.07 -18.54 -12.17
C PRO A 153 13.54 -18.34 -11.81
N TYR A 154 13.84 -18.21 -10.52
CA TYR A 154 15.20 -18.11 -10.01
C TYR A 154 16.11 -19.18 -10.62
N GLN A 155 17.23 -18.75 -11.19
CA GLN A 155 18.28 -19.63 -11.66
C GLN A 155 19.49 -19.59 -10.71
N PRO A 156 20.09 -20.74 -10.35
CA PRO A 156 21.31 -20.77 -9.56
C PRO A 156 22.41 -19.93 -10.21
N GLY A 157 22.96 -18.97 -9.46
CA GLY A 157 23.99 -18.05 -9.96
C GLY A 157 23.46 -16.73 -10.51
N GLU A 158 22.14 -16.51 -10.54
CA GLU A 158 21.58 -15.17 -10.73
C GLU A 158 21.98 -14.27 -9.56
N THR A 159 22.75 -13.23 -9.87
CA THR A 159 23.08 -12.16 -8.94
C THR A 159 22.75 -10.83 -9.61
N LEU A 160 21.85 -10.06 -9.00
CA LEU A 160 21.65 -8.66 -9.38
C LEU A 160 22.69 -7.85 -8.62
N ARG A 161 23.63 -7.22 -9.34
CA ARG A 161 24.54 -6.27 -8.71
C ARG A 161 23.84 -4.93 -8.57
N GLU A 162 24.28 -4.13 -7.61
CA GLU A 162 23.73 -2.79 -7.39
C GLU A 162 23.74 -1.95 -8.67
N GLU A 163 24.86 -1.96 -9.39
CA GLU A 163 25.01 -1.28 -10.67
C GLU A 163 23.97 -1.74 -11.73
N ASP A 164 23.61 -3.02 -11.74
CA ASP A 164 22.60 -3.54 -12.67
C ASP A 164 21.20 -3.03 -12.30
N SER A 165 20.90 -2.93 -11.01
CA SER A 165 19.66 -2.36 -10.48
C SER A 165 19.54 -0.87 -10.78
N ASP A 166 20.61 -0.11 -10.52
CA ASP A 166 20.67 1.33 -10.77
C ASP A 166 20.47 1.67 -12.25
N ASN A 167 21.16 0.94 -13.14
CA ASN A 167 21.04 1.13 -14.58
C ASN A 167 19.61 0.83 -15.06
N CYS A 168 18.99 -0.21 -14.54
CA CYS A 168 17.60 -0.55 -14.85
C CYS A 168 16.64 0.58 -14.43
N LEU A 169 16.79 1.11 -13.20
CA LEU A 169 15.97 2.23 -12.74
C LEU A 169 16.21 3.49 -13.58
N ALA A 170 17.47 3.80 -13.89
CA ALA A 170 17.81 4.96 -14.71
C ALA A 170 17.24 4.86 -16.13
N GLU A 171 17.29 3.68 -16.76
CA GLU A 171 16.66 3.43 -18.07
C GLU A 171 15.14 3.52 -17.99
N PHE A 172 14.53 2.89 -16.99
CA PHE A 172 13.08 2.88 -16.80
C PHE A 172 12.50 4.30 -16.66
N PHE A 173 13.20 5.17 -15.94
CA PHE A 173 12.79 6.56 -15.73
C PHE A 173 13.36 7.55 -16.75
N GLY A 174 14.19 7.10 -17.70
CA GLY A 174 14.81 7.96 -18.70
C GLY A 174 15.79 8.98 -18.12
N THR A 175 16.46 8.64 -17.02
CA THR A 175 17.45 9.50 -16.34
C THR A 175 18.90 9.05 -16.56
N GLY A 176 19.11 7.93 -17.25
CA GLY A 176 20.42 7.33 -17.56
C GLY A 176 21.02 7.76 -18.89
#